data_AF-A0A3R7TQ11-F1
#
_entry.id   AF-A0A3R7TQ11-F1
#
_cell.length_a   1.000
_cell.length_b   1.000
_cell.length_c   1.000
_cell.angle_alpha   90.00
_cell.angle_beta   90.00
_cell.angle_gamma   90.00
#
_symmetry.space_group_name_H-M   'P 1'
#
loop_
_entity.id
_entity.type
_entity.pdbx_description
1 polymer ?
#
loop_
_entity_poly.entity_id
_entity_poly.type
_entity_poly.pdbx_seq_one_letter_code
_entity_poly.pdbx_strand_id
1 'polypeptide(L)' 'MPRVRLVPDQELPPETLQQVTAMEAAGQDTALTRGLANAPEFFKKYFSFYLPARQGHSLDEALIELVRLKVARLNDCFT' A
#
# COMPACT_ATOMS: atom_id res chain seq x y z
N MET A 1 -15.65 -1.76 -1.63
CA MET A 1 -15.29 -2.45 -0.37
C MET A 1 -14.42 -3.65 -0.70
N PRO A 2 -13.31 -3.87 0.03
CA PRO A 2 -12.46 -5.04 -0.17
C PRO A 2 -13.27 -6.31 0.12
N ARG A 3 -13.09 -7.34 -0.73
CA ARG A 3 -13.65 -8.69 -0.49
C ARG A 3 -12.83 -9.46 0.55
N VAL A 4 -11.67 -8.91 0.93
CA VAL A 4 -10.79 -9.45 1.96
C VAL A 4 -11.08 -8.78 3.30
N ARG A 5 -10.88 -9.53 4.38
CA ARG A 5 -11.00 -9.03 5.75
C ARG A 5 -10.01 -7.89 5.96
N LEU A 6 -10.45 -6.79 6.54
CA LEU A 6 -9.55 -5.77 7.07
C LEU A 6 -9.14 -6.18 8.48
N VAL A 7 -7.84 -6.37 8.72
CA VAL A 7 -7.34 -6.84 10.01
C VAL A 7 -7.58 -5.76 11.08
N PRO A 8 -8.25 -6.10 12.21
CA PRO A 8 -8.50 -5.15 13.29
C PRO A 8 -7.23 -4.89 14.11
N ASP A 9 -7.19 -3.77 14.83
CA ASP A 9 -6.01 -3.29 15.57
C ASP A 9 -5.37 -4.32 16.49
N GLN A 10 -6.22 -5.05 17.22
CA GLN A 10 -5.86 -6.12 18.16
C GLN A 10 -5.14 -7.31 17.51
N GLU A 11 -5.24 -7.47 16.19
CA GLU A 11 -4.58 -8.55 15.42
C GLU A 11 -3.41 -8.02 14.56
N LEU A 12 -3.17 -6.70 14.56
CA LEU A 12 -2.06 -6.12 13.80
C LEU A 12 -0.73 -6.28 14.56
N PRO A 13 0.37 -6.57 13.85
CA PRO A 13 1.71 -6.42 14.41
C PRO A 13 1.95 -4.99 14.91
N PRO A 14 2.72 -4.78 15.99
CA PRO A 14 2.92 -3.46 16.58
C PRO A 14 3.36 -2.38 15.58
N GLU A 15 4.25 -2.70 14.65
CA GLU A 15 4.73 -1.78 13.62
C GLU A 15 3.63 -1.39 12.62
N THR A 16 2.75 -2.33 12.28
CA THR A 16 1.64 -2.09 11.35
C THR A 16 0.54 -1.29 12.05
N LEU A 17 0.28 -1.58 13.33
CA LEU A 17 -0.65 -0.81 14.15
C LEU A 17 -0.21 0.66 14.24
N GLN A 18 1.07 0.90 14.54
CA GLN A 18 1.63 2.25 14.59
C GLN A 18 1.43 3.01 13.28
N GLN A 19 1.68 2.34 12.15
CA GLN A 19 1.47 2.92 10.82
C GLN A 19 -0.01 3.27 10.58
N VAL A 20 -0.92 2.34 10.87
CA VAL A 20 -2.36 2.52 10.71
C VAL A 20 -2.87 3.67 11.57
N THR A 21 -2.47 3.75 12.84
CA THR A 21 -2.85 4.85 13.74
C THR A 21 -2.34 6.21 13.23
N ALA A 22 -1.11 6.27 12.72
CA ALA A 22 -0.56 7.50 12.15
C ALA A 22 -1.33 7.94 10.89
N MET A 23 -1.70 7.00 10.03
CA MET A 23 -2.51 7.26 8.83
C MET A 23 -3.91 7.77 9.20
N GLU A 24 -4.58 7.14 10.18
CA GLU A 24 -5.90 7.57 10.66
C GLU A 24 -5.84 8.97 11.27
N ALA A 25 -4.81 9.26 12.08
CA ALA A 25 -4.60 10.61 12.64
C ALA A 25 -4.37 11.67 11.55
N ALA A 26 -3.82 11.28 10.40
CA ALA A 26 -3.64 12.14 9.23
C ALA A 26 -4.87 12.18 8.30
N GLY A 27 -5.98 11.50 8.65
CA GLY A 27 -7.19 11.42 7.83
C GLY A 27 -7.05 10.59 6.55
N GLN A 28 -6.07 9.67 6.51
CA GLN A 28 -5.80 8.82 5.36
C GLN A 28 -6.57 7.49 5.44
N ASP A 29 -6.88 6.90 4.29
CA ASP A 29 -7.49 5.57 4.23
C ASP A 29 -6.50 4.47 4.65
N THR A 30 -6.95 3.52 5.47
CA THR A 30 -6.15 2.41 5.98
C THR A 30 -6.53 1.05 5.39
N ALA A 31 -7.51 1.00 4.47
CA ALA A 31 -8.00 -0.26 3.91
C ALA A 31 -6.91 -1.06 3.21
N LEU A 32 -5.98 -0.40 2.49
CA LEU A 32 -4.84 -1.08 1.88
C LEU A 32 -3.96 -1.73 2.96
N THR A 33 -3.41 -0.94 3.89
CA THR A 33 -2.49 -1.43 4.94
C THR A 33 -3.12 -2.58 5.74
N ARG A 34 -4.39 -2.43 6.17
CA ARG A 34 -5.13 -3.47 6.89
C ARG A 34 -5.45 -4.70 6.03
N GLY A 35 -5.66 -4.53 4.73
CA GLY A 35 -5.88 -5.64 3.79
C GLY A 35 -4.61 -6.45 3.57
N LEU A 36 -3.47 -5.80 3.37
CA LEU A 36 -2.18 -6.45 3.16
C LEU A 36 -1.68 -7.21 4.40
N ALA A 37 -2.12 -6.80 5.59
CA ALA A 37 -1.81 -7.49 6.85
C ALA A 37 -2.31 -8.94 6.93
N ASN A 38 -3.19 -9.40 6.01
CA ASN A 38 -3.54 -10.82 5.90
C ASN A 38 -2.38 -11.69 5.35
N ALA A 39 -1.37 -11.10 4.69
CA ALA A 39 -0.24 -11.81 4.10
C ALA A 39 1.08 -11.03 4.29
N PRO A 40 1.51 -10.79 5.54
CA PRO A 40 2.58 -9.83 5.85
C PRO A 40 3.92 -10.21 5.20
N GLU A 41 4.32 -11.48 5.26
CA GLU A 41 5.58 -11.95 4.68
C GLU A 41 5.62 -11.83 3.15
N PHE A 42 4.49 -12.02 2.48
CA PHE A 42 4.40 -11.85 1.04
C PHE A 42 4.61 -10.38 0.67
N PHE A 43 3.87 -9.47 1.32
CA PHE A 43 3.95 -8.06 1.00
C PHE A 43 5.28 -7.42 1.43
N LYS A 44 5.90 -7.89 2.51
CA LYS A 44 7.27 -7.52 2.88
C LYS A 44 8.27 -7.83 1.74
N LYS A 45 8.19 -9.05 1.17
CA LYS A 45 9.04 -9.42 0.03
C LYS A 45 8.71 -8.60 -1.22
N TYR A 46 7.43 -8.48 -1.55
CA TYR A 46 6.99 -7.65 -2.69
C TYR A 46 7.52 -6.21 -2.58
N PHE A 47 7.40 -5.58 -1.42
CA PHE A 47 7.86 -4.20 -1.22
C PHE A 47 9.38 -4.05 -1.20
N SER A 48 10.14 -5.06 -0.77
CA SER A 48 11.61 -5.04 -0.90
C SER A 48 12.09 -4.93 -2.35
N PHE A 49 11.30 -5.43 -3.30
CA PHE A 49 11.53 -5.27 -4.73
C PHE A 49 10.88 -3.98 -5.28
N TYR A 50 9.62 -3.73 -4.93
CA TYR A 50 8.79 -2.72 -5.57
C TYR A 50 9.14 -1.28 -5.14
N LEU A 51 9.48 -1.05 -3.87
CA LEU A 51 9.75 0.31 -3.38
C LEU A 51 11.02 0.90 -4.02
N PRO A 52 12.16 0.18 -4.11
CA PRO A 52 13.34 0.69 -4.81
C PRO A 52 13.05 1.04 -6.29
N ALA A 53 12.23 0.24 -6.98
CA ALA A 53 11.86 0.51 -8.37
C ALA A 53 11.06 1.81 -8.56
N ARG A 54 10.51 2.39 -7.48
CA ARG A 54 9.80 3.67 -7.50
C ARG A 54 10.68 4.88 -7.20
N GLN A 55 11.91 4.70 -6.71
CA GLN A 55 12.81 5.78 -6.25
C GLN A 55 13.53 6.49 -7.42
N GLY A 56 12.85 6.65 -8.55
CA GLY A 56 13.28 7.42 -9.71
C GLY A 56 14.78 7.35 -10.06
N HIS A 57 15.22 6.26 -10.69
CA HIS A 57 16.62 6.11 -11.12
C HIS A 57 16.85 6.61 -12.55
N SER A 58 16.24 5.92 -13.52
CA SER A 58 16.31 6.26 -14.95
C SER A 58 15.15 7.14 -15.43
N LEU A 59 14.12 7.30 -14.58
CA LEU A 59 12.91 8.07 -14.84
C LEU A 59 12.54 8.83 -13.57
N ASP A 60 11.99 10.03 -13.71
CA ASP A 60 11.55 10.82 -12.56
C ASP A 60 10.40 10.12 -11.79
N GLU A 61 10.38 10.26 -10.47
CA GLU A 61 9.33 9.66 -9.62
C GLU A 61 7.92 10.10 -10.03
N ALA A 62 7.76 11.37 -10.42
CA ALA A 62 6.50 11.91 -10.91
C ALA A 62 6.05 11.22 -12.22
N LEU A 63 6.99 10.91 -13.12
CA LEU A 63 6.69 10.18 -14.35
C LEU A 63 6.30 8.73 -14.04
N ILE A 64 7.00 8.08 -13.10
CA ILE A 64 6.64 6.75 -12.61
C ILE A 64 5.20 6.76 -12.09
N GLU A 65 4.80 7.77 -11.31
CA GLU A 65 3.44 7.89 -10.80
C GLU A 65 2.40 8.08 -11.90
N LEU A 66 2.67 8.93 -12.89
CA LEU A 66 1.77 9.12 -14.04
C LEU A 66 1.55 7.82 -14.82
N VAL A 67 2.61 7.03 -15.03
CA VAL A 67 2.50 5.72 -15.67
C VAL A 67 1.66 4.77 -14.82
N ARG A 68 1.87 4.73 -13.49
CA ARG A 68 1.07 3.90 -12.57
C ARG A 68 -0.40 4.27 -12.62
N LEU A 69 -0.75 5.55 -12.62
CA LEU A 69 -2.13 6.03 -12.74
C LEU A 69 -2.74 5.62 -14.09
N LYS A 70 -1.98 5.70 -15.18
CA LYS A 70 -2.45 5.25 -16.50
C LYS A 70 -2.72 3.75 -16.52
N VAL A 71 -1.82 2.94 -15.96
CA VAL A 71 -2.00 1.48 -15.85
C VAL A 71 -3.19 1.13 -14.97
N ALA A 72 -3.33 1.78 -13.81
CA ALA A 72 -4.46 1.57 -12.91
C ALA A 72 -5.80 1.86 -13.61
N ARG A 73 -5.88 2.99 -14.34
CA ARG A 73 -7.07 3.34 -15.13
C ARG A 73 -7.37 2.34 -16.24
N LEU A 74 -6.36 1.79 -16.91
CA LEU A 74 -6.55 0.77 -17.95
C LEU A 74 -7.03 -0.58 -17.39
N ASN A 75 -6.86 -0.81 -16.09
CA ASN A 75 -7.27 -2.03 -15.40
C ASN A 75 -8.49 -1.81 -14.49
N ASP A 76 -9.17 -0.66 -14.59
CA ASP A 76 -10.29 -0.30 -13.72
C ASP A 76 -9.96 -0.48 -12.23
N CYS A 77 -8.70 -0.18 -11.86
CA CYS A 77 -8.20 -0.25 -10.50
C CYS A 77 -8.46 1.11 -9.82
N PHE A 78 -9.64 1.22 -9.21
CA PHE A 78 -10.07 2.43 -8.51
C PHE A 78 -9.44 2.51 -7.12
N THR A 79 -8.94 3.70 -6.78
CA THR A 79 -8.49 4.09 -5.43
C THR A 79 -9.64 4.61 -4.60
#